data_AF-A0A9P7V5Q6-F1
#
_entry.id   AF-A0A9P7V5Q6-F1
#
_cell.length_a   1.000
_cell.length_b   1.000
_cell.length_c   1.000
_cell.angle_alpha   90.00
_cell.angle_beta   90.00
_cell.angle_gamma   90.00
#
_symmetry.space_group_name_H-M   'P 1'
#
loop_
_entity.id
_entity.type
_entity.pdbx_description
1 polymer ?
#
loop_
_entity_poly.entity_id
_entity_poly.type
_entity_poly.pdbx_seq_one_letter_code
_entity_poly.pdbx_strand_id
1 'polypeptide(L)'
;MPSYKSNEYVSDSEGSEYEYEAPKGFVNVIQKTKKQAFKIPSEKEVWIIKTPKGFPVSKLKTLPISFTSTSISNGPEPFALEGSQFQINEENFSESNKMAILGMNKDGHYHSSQVPVTRFYNVRETVAINEIAWDSVKTPREDVEKFAGLRMRHFPSGYGAGDYDEAKPERPLKKAKIDKEDASKKSKKEKKEKKEKKEKKEKKKKV
;
A
#
# COMPACT_ATOMS: atom_id res chain seq x y z
N MET A 1 4.75 12.24 88.34
CA MET A 1 4.42 11.95 86.93
C MET A 1 5.42 10.92 86.42
N PRO A 2 5.07 9.63 86.29
CA PRO A 2 5.99 8.62 85.77
C PRO A 2 6.21 8.84 84.26
N SER A 3 7.48 8.89 83.87
CA SER A 3 7.95 8.98 82.48
C SER A 3 7.82 7.61 81.83
N TYR A 4 6.93 7.49 80.84
CA TYR A 4 6.82 6.28 80.03
C TYR A 4 7.93 6.26 78.98
N LYS A 5 8.75 5.20 79.03
CA LYS A 5 9.77 4.85 78.05
C LYS A 5 9.16 3.90 77.02
N SER A 6 8.88 4.40 75.82
CA SER A 6 8.76 3.57 74.62
C SER A 6 8.96 4.46 73.39
N ASN A 7 10.16 4.40 72.80
CA ASN A 7 10.36 4.86 71.43
C ASN A 7 9.62 3.86 70.53
N GLU A 8 8.56 4.33 69.87
CA GLU A 8 7.66 3.52 69.02
C GLU A 8 8.30 3.12 67.67
N TYR A 9 9.57 3.49 67.45
CA TYR A 9 10.35 3.11 66.28
C TYR A 9 11.68 2.49 66.70
N VAL A 10 11.75 1.16 66.65
CA VAL A 10 13.02 0.45 66.48
C VAL A 10 13.34 0.56 64.99
N SER A 11 14.27 1.45 64.64
CA SER A 11 14.81 1.53 63.28
C SER A 11 15.83 0.40 63.12
N ASP A 12 15.34 -0.79 62.80
CA ASP A 12 16.15 -1.99 62.58
C ASP A 12 16.62 -2.04 61.11
N SER A 13 17.33 -1.00 60.70
CA SER A 13 17.89 -0.90 59.36
C SER A 13 19.37 -0.55 59.46
N GLU A 14 20.16 -1.49 59.96
CA GLU A 14 21.58 -1.58 59.60
C GLU A 14 21.65 -1.81 58.08
N GLY A 15 21.67 -0.70 57.34
CA GLY A 15 21.71 -0.69 55.90
C GLY A 15 23.07 -1.19 55.42
N SER A 16 23.16 -2.48 55.13
CA SER A 16 24.14 -2.97 54.18
C SER A 16 23.94 -2.18 52.87
N GLU A 17 24.97 -1.48 52.41
CA GLU A 17 25.00 -0.84 51.10
C GLU A 17 24.81 -1.92 50.04
N TYR A 18 23.56 -2.15 49.63
CA TYR A 18 23.25 -3.03 48.51
C TYR A 18 23.69 -2.31 47.23
N GLU A 19 24.89 -2.64 46.76
CA GLU A 19 25.37 -2.19 45.45
C GLU A 19 24.51 -2.84 44.35
N TYR A 20 24.06 -2.04 43.39
CA TYR A 20 23.17 -2.51 42.34
C TYR A 20 23.93 -3.43 41.37
N GLU A 21 23.47 -4.67 41.26
CA GLU A 21 23.94 -5.60 40.23
C GLU A 21 22.89 -5.77 39.12
N ALA A 22 23.30 -5.50 37.88
CA ALA A 22 22.43 -5.68 36.72
C ALA A 22 22.21 -7.18 36.41
N PRO A 23 21.07 -7.57 35.81
CA PRO A 23 20.84 -8.94 35.38
C PRO A 23 21.92 -9.43 34.38
N LYS A 24 22.13 -10.75 34.35
CA LYS A 24 23.11 -11.38 33.45
C LYS A 24 22.87 -10.98 32.00
N GLY A 25 23.94 -10.58 31.30
CA GLY A 25 23.92 -10.16 29.89
C GLY A 25 23.73 -8.65 29.67
N PHE A 26 23.41 -7.88 30.71
CA PHE A 26 23.41 -6.42 30.63
C PHE A 26 24.81 -5.87 30.92
N VAL A 27 25.24 -4.88 30.13
CA VAL A 27 26.54 -4.23 30.28
C VAL A 27 26.35 -2.72 30.39
N ASN A 28 27.19 -2.07 31.20
CA ASN A 28 27.17 -0.62 31.30
C ASN A 28 27.69 0.01 30.00
N VAL A 29 26.81 0.70 29.28
CA VAL A 29 27.13 1.33 27.98
C VAL A 29 27.93 2.63 28.16
N ILE A 30 27.79 3.32 29.30
CA ILE A 30 28.42 4.62 29.60
C ILE A 30 29.96 4.51 29.57
N GLN A 31 30.50 3.33 29.90
CA GLN A 31 31.94 3.09 29.87
C GLN A 31 32.52 2.97 28.45
N LYS A 32 31.69 2.69 27.44
CA LYS A 32 32.12 2.41 26.06
C LYS A 32 32.01 3.61 25.13
N THR A 33 31.09 4.54 25.41
CA THR A 33 30.93 5.78 24.63
C THR A 33 31.69 6.91 25.33
N LYS A 34 32.50 7.68 24.59
CA LYS A 34 33.20 8.85 25.15
C LYS A 34 32.16 9.74 25.85
N LYS A 35 32.43 10.14 27.10
CA LYS A 35 31.56 10.99 27.94
C LYS A 35 31.32 12.35 27.28
N GLN A 36 30.47 12.42 26.28
CA GLN A 36 29.99 13.67 25.71
C GLN A 36 28.84 14.15 26.56
N ALA A 37 29.11 15.17 27.37
CA ALA A 37 28.06 15.85 28.09
C ALA A 37 27.06 16.41 27.08
N PHE A 38 25.80 16.05 27.24
CA PHE A 38 24.72 16.52 26.39
C PHE A 38 23.75 17.33 27.25
N LYS A 39 23.77 18.65 27.06
CA LYS A 39 22.81 19.58 27.64
C LYS A 39 21.96 20.15 26.52
N ILE A 40 20.65 20.08 26.68
CA ILE A 40 19.69 20.62 25.73
C ILE A 40 19.65 22.15 25.91
N PRO A 41 19.96 22.93 24.86
CA PRO A 41 19.81 24.38 24.91
C PRO A 41 18.34 24.77 25.05
N SER A 42 18.03 25.78 25.88
CA SER A 42 16.65 26.23 26.13
C SER A 42 15.98 26.90 24.93
N GLU A 43 16.76 27.38 23.97
CA GLU A 43 16.26 28.11 22.79
C GLU A 43 15.92 27.18 21.61
N LYS A 44 16.08 25.86 21.78
CA LYS A 44 15.85 24.88 20.71
C LYS A 44 14.64 24.02 21.03
N GLU A 45 13.92 23.66 19.99
CA GLU A 45 12.84 22.67 20.09
C GLU A 45 13.42 21.26 20.22
N VAL A 46 12.76 20.43 21.00
CA VAL A 46 13.08 19.00 21.11
C VAL A 46 11.96 18.20 20.49
N TRP A 47 12.29 17.37 19.50
CA TRP A 47 11.31 16.55 18.79
C TRP A 47 11.54 15.08 19.06
N ILE A 48 10.45 14.33 19.15
CA ILE A 48 10.47 12.87 19.17
C ILE A 48 9.90 12.37 17.85
N ILE A 49 10.68 11.56 17.13
CA ILE A 49 10.30 11.02 15.83
C ILE A 49 10.23 9.50 15.95
N LYS A 50 9.02 8.95 15.89
CA LYS A 50 8.79 7.51 15.85
C LYS A 50 8.97 7.00 14.43
N THR A 51 9.82 6.00 14.25
CA THR A 51 10.12 5.40 12.95
C THR A 51 9.86 3.89 12.96
N PRO A 52 9.53 3.29 11.80
CA PRO A 52 9.45 1.84 11.69
C PRO A 52 10.83 1.21 11.85
N LYS A 53 10.86 -0.05 12.30
CA LYS A 53 12.11 -0.79 12.45
C LYS A 53 12.82 -0.89 11.11
N GLY A 54 14.10 -0.52 11.08
CA GLY A 54 14.90 -0.54 9.85
C GLY A 54 14.69 0.69 8.95
N PHE A 55 13.97 1.72 9.40
CA PHE A 55 13.88 2.98 8.67
C PHE A 55 15.28 3.57 8.44
N PRO A 56 15.69 3.85 7.20
CA PRO A 56 17.06 4.19 6.87
C PRO A 56 17.36 5.68 7.11
N VAL A 57 17.39 6.09 8.38
CA VAL A 57 17.64 7.48 8.83
C VAL A 57 18.94 8.05 8.23
N SER A 58 19.99 7.22 8.12
CA SER A 58 21.30 7.64 7.61
C SER A 58 21.31 8.04 6.14
N LYS A 59 20.31 7.62 5.36
CA LYS A 59 20.18 7.91 3.93
C LYS A 59 19.27 9.11 3.66
N LEU A 60 18.64 9.64 4.71
CA LEU A 60 17.74 10.77 4.62
C LEU A 60 18.55 12.08 4.49
N LYS A 61 18.31 12.84 3.41
CA LYS A 61 18.90 14.19 3.22
C LYS A 61 18.03 15.30 3.80
N THR A 62 16.72 15.17 3.63
CA THR A 62 15.72 16.14 4.03
C THR A 62 14.56 15.40 4.69
N LEU A 63 14.00 16.00 5.74
CA LEU A 63 12.82 15.47 6.42
C LEU A 63 11.59 16.28 5.97
N PRO A 64 10.72 15.74 5.11
CA PRO A 64 9.52 16.43 4.68
C PRO A 64 8.49 16.43 5.81
N ILE A 65 8.42 17.54 6.55
CA ILE A 65 7.48 17.74 7.65
C ILE A 65 6.46 18.80 7.28
N SER A 66 5.26 18.68 7.85
CA SER A 66 4.23 19.72 7.86
C SER A 66 3.83 19.99 9.30
N PHE A 67 3.72 21.27 9.66
CA PHE A 67 3.38 21.74 11.00
C PHE A 67 1.85 21.86 11.24
N THR A 68 1.05 21.62 10.20
CA THR A 68 -0.42 21.73 10.24
C THR A 68 -1.11 20.39 10.00
N SER A 69 -0.35 19.36 9.63
CA SER A 69 -0.84 18.08 9.16
C SER A 69 -0.88 17.03 10.27
N THR A 70 -2.02 16.95 10.96
CA THR A 70 -2.24 15.99 12.06
C THR A 70 -2.85 14.66 11.62
N SER A 71 -3.27 14.53 10.36
CA SER A 71 -3.93 13.32 9.84
C SER A 71 -3.29 12.80 8.56
N ILE A 72 -3.51 11.51 8.25
CA ILE A 72 -3.03 10.84 7.04
C ILE A 72 -3.60 11.49 5.78
N SER A 73 -4.89 11.86 5.81
CA SER A 73 -5.60 12.46 4.68
C SER A 73 -5.27 13.93 4.44
N ASN A 74 -4.86 14.67 5.48
CA ASN A 74 -4.40 16.06 5.39
C ASN A 74 -2.88 16.15 5.62
N GLY A 75 -2.19 15.04 5.34
CA GLY A 75 -0.76 14.86 5.55
C GLY A 75 0.11 15.53 4.50
N PRO A 76 1.41 15.73 4.74
CA PRO A 76 2.34 15.96 3.65
C PRO A 76 2.32 14.77 2.69
N GLU A 77 2.66 15.01 1.43
CA GLU A 77 2.72 13.94 0.42
C GLU A 77 3.70 12.84 0.82
N PRO A 78 3.38 11.56 0.52
CA PRO A 78 4.32 10.47 0.71
C PRO A 78 5.60 10.69 -0.08
N PHE A 79 6.74 10.34 0.50
CA PHE A 79 8.05 10.40 -0.14
C PHE A 79 8.66 9.00 -0.27
N ALA A 80 9.37 8.78 -1.38
CA ALA A 80 10.05 7.53 -1.64
C ALA A 80 11.41 7.49 -0.93
N LEU A 81 11.67 6.40 -0.22
CA LEU A 81 12.98 6.11 0.36
C LEU A 81 13.26 4.61 0.21
N GLU A 82 14.35 4.28 -0.49
CA GLU A 82 14.79 2.89 -0.74
C GLU A 82 13.74 1.97 -1.40
N GLY A 83 12.84 2.55 -2.18
CA GLY A 83 11.78 1.81 -2.89
C GLY A 83 10.48 1.62 -2.10
N SER A 84 10.47 1.98 -0.80
CA SER A 84 9.24 2.11 -0.01
C SER A 84 8.76 3.57 0.00
N GLN A 85 7.45 3.74 0.20
CA GLN A 85 6.83 5.05 0.33
C GLN A 85 6.55 5.31 1.81
N PHE A 86 6.92 6.49 2.30
CA PHE A 86 6.73 6.87 3.68
C PHE A 86 5.98 8.19 3.79
N GLN A 87 5.21 8.35 4.85
CA GLN A 87 4.53 9.59 5.21
C GLN A 87 4.87 9.96 6.66
N ILE A 88 5.07 11.25 6.90
CA ILE A 88 5.38 11.79 8.24
C ILE A 88 4.21 12.65 8.66
N ASN A 89 3.64 12.36 9.83
CA ASN A 89 2.54 13.14 10.39
C ASN A 89 2.89 13.63 11.78
N GLU A 90 2.44 14.84 12.12
CA GLU A 90 2.53 15.34 13.48
C GLU A 90 1.46 14.65 14.34
N GLU A 91 1.91 14.04 15.44
CA GLU A 91 1.03 13.39 16.39
C GLU A 91 0.72 14.39 17.50
N ASN A 92 -0.57 14.71 17.67
CA ASN A 92 -0.99 15.64 18.72
C ASN A 92 -0.93 14.91 20.07
N PHE A 93 0.24 14.97 20.70
CA PHE A 93 0.52 14.23 21.93
C PHE A 93 0.13 15.09 23.13
N SER A 94 -1.11 14.90 23.61
CA SER A 94 -1.64 15.59 24.80
C SER A 94 -0.94 15.17 26.11
N GLU A 95 -0.08 14.16 26.07
CA GLU A 95 0.58 13.57 27.24
C GLU A 95 2.09 13.86 27.30
N SER A 96 2.54 15.01 26.75
CA SER A 96 3.96 15.40 26.67
C SER A 96 4.74 15.27 27.99
N ASN A 97 4.05 15.33 29.13
CA ASN A 97 4.63 15.17 30.47
C ASN A 97 4.95 13.71 30.88
N LYS A 98 4.58 12.69 30.10
CA LYS A 98 4.90 11.28 30.42
C LYS A 98 6.34 10.88 30.09
N MET A 99 7.03 11.65 29.26
CA MET A 99 8.38 11.32 28.81
C MET A 99 9.40 12.27 29.45
N ALA A 100 10.37 11.70 30.15
CA ALA A 100 11.52 12.43 30.67
C ALA A 100 12.72 12.24 29.73
N ILE A 101 13.35 13.34 29.32
CA ILE A 101 14.58 13.27 28.52
C ILE A 101 15.77 13.19 29.46
N LEU A 102 16.58 12.15 29.35
CA LEU A 102 17.78 11.98 30.15
C LEU A 102 18.99 12.55 29.42
N GLY A 103 19.58 13.61 29.97
CA GLY A 103 20.87 14.13 29.54
C GLY A 103 22.01 13.50 30.34
N MET A 104 23.22 13.46 29.79
CA MET A 104 24.41 12.95 30.48
C MET A 104 25.35 14.08 30.87
N ASN A 105 25.86 14.06 32.10
CA ASN A 105 26.82 15.01 32.62
C ASN A 105 28.24 14.61 32.23
N LYS A 106 29.19 15.52 32.44
CA LYS A 106 30.63 15.24 32.29
C LYS A 106 31.08 14.09 33.19
N ASP A 107 30.43 13.92 34.34
CA ASP A 107 30.73 12.87 35.30
C ASP A 107 30.27 11.47 34.81
N GLY A 108 29.38 11.43 33.82
CA GLY A 108 28.84 10.20 33.23
C GLY A 108 27.52 9.74 33.86
N HIS A 109 26.98 10.48 34.81
CA HIS A 109 25.63 10.23 35.35
C HIS A 109 24.55 10.84 34.44
N TYR A 110 23.39 10.21 34.40
CA TYR A 110 22.19 10.73 33.75
C TYR A 110 21.37 11.59 34.69
N HIS A 111 20.72 12.61 34.17
CA HIS A 111 19.80 13.48 34.90
C HIS A 111 18.64 13.84 33.99
N SER A 112 17.46 13.96 34.61
CA SER A 112 16.26 14.41 33.92
C SER A 112 16.44 15.86 33.48
N SER A 113 16.38 16.07 32.17
CA SER A 113 16.17 17.40 31.61
C SER A 113 14.75 17.85 31.97
N GLN A 114 14.62 19.13 32.29
CA GLN A 114 13.32 19.79 32.50
C GLN A 114 12.76 20.41 31.21
N VAL A 115 13.47 20.25 30.09
CA VAL A 115 13.02 20.75 28.79
C VAL A 115 11.90 19.84 28.26
N PRO A 116 10.70 20.37 27.97
CA PRO A 116 9.61 19.57 27.43
C PRO A 116 9.86 19.21 25.97
N VAL A 117 9.27 18.10 25.54
CA VAL A 117 9.22 17.73 24.12
C VAL A 117 8.21 18.66 23.43
N THR A 118 8.68 19.36 22.41
CA THR A 118 7.89 20.35 21.68
C THR A 118 6.96 19.69 20.66
N ARG A 119 7.45 18.68 19.92
CA ARG A 119 6.71 18.03 18.83
C ARG A 119 6.93 16.54 18.78
N PHE A 120 5.91 15.84 18.31
CA PHE A 120 5.93 14.41 18.10
C PHE A 120 5.60 14.13 16.64
N TYR A 121 6.46 13.37 15.97
CA TYR A 121 6.27 12.95 14.60
C TYR A 121 6.23 11.43 14.51
N ASN A 122 5.39 10.94 13.61
CA ASN A 122 5.22 9.52 13.36
C ASN A 122 5.44 9.24 11.88
N VAL A 123 6.50 8.48 11.58
CA VAL A 123 6.84 8.04 10.24
C VAL A 123 6.15 6.71 9.99
N ARG A 124 5.38 6.63 8.91
CA ARG A 124 4.60 5.46 8.53
C ARG A 124 4.96 5.04 7.12
N GLU A 125 5.01 3.74 6.87
CA GLU A 125 5.05 3.22 5.51
C GLU A 125 3.64 3.29 4.92
N THR A 126 3.53 3.86 3.73
CA THR A 126 2.27 4.04 3.01
C THR A 126 2.35 3.23 1.73
N VAL A 127 1.27 2.52 1.40
CA VAL A 127 1.16 1.80 0.12
C VAL A 127 0.00 2.40 -0.66
N ALA A 128 0.22 2.70 -1.94
CA ALA A 128 -0.83 3.14 -2.83
C ALA A 128 -1.77 1.97 -3.12
N ILE A 129 -3.05 2.12 -2.76
CA ILE A 129 -4.09 1.17 -3.10
C ILE A 129 -4.67 1.62 -4.44
N ASN A 130 -4.52 0.78 -5.46
CA ASN A 130 -5.01 1.08 -6.79
C ASN A 130 -6.54 1.10 -6.81
N GLU A 131 -7.12 1.97 -7.63
CA GLU A 131 -8.56 2.00 -7.85
C GLU A 131 -9.03 0.73 -8.56
N ILE A 132 -10.25 0.30 -8.23
CA ILE A 132 -10.88 -0.84 -8.86
C ILE A 132 -11.29 -0.45 -10.28
N ALA A 133 -10.83 -1.20 -11.27
CA ALA A 133 -11.28 -1.07 -12.65
C ALA A 133 -12.72 -1.61 -12.80
N TRP A 134 -13.71 -0.79 -12.44
CA TRP A 134 -15.11 -1.21 -12.41
C TRP A 134 -15.63 -1.72 -13.76
N ASP A 135 -15.14 -1.17 -14.87
CA ASP A 135 -15.57 -1.54 -16.22
C ASP A 135 -15.14 -2.96 -16.60
N SER A 136 -14.02 -3.46 -16.07
CA SER A 136 -13.58 -4.84 -16.31
C SER A 136 -14.22 -5.84 -15.35
N VAL A 137 -14.56 -5.40 -14.14
CA VAL A 137 -15.14 -6.26 -13.10
C VAL A 137 -16.66 -6.43 -13.27
N LYS A 138 -17.34 -5.42 -13.80
CA LYS A 138 -18.79 -5.46 -14.05
C LYS A 138 -19.08 -6.23 -15.34
N THR A 139 -18.99 -7.55 -15.29
CA THR A 139 -19.51 -8.40 -16.36
C THR A 139 -21.03 -8.53 -16.22
N PRO A 140 -21.82 -8.20 -17.25
CA PRO A 140 -23.24 -8.48 -17.21
C PRO A 140 -23.47 -9.98 -17.11
N ARG A 141 -24.60 -10.37 -16.52
CA ARG A 141 -24.97 -11.78 -16.45
C ARG A 141 -25.13 -12.33 -17.87
N GLU A 142 -24.40 -13.39 -18.17
CA GLU A 142 -24.58 -14.13 -19.41
C GLU A 142 -25.84 -15.01 -19.30
N ASP A 143 -26.66 -14.98 -20.36
CA ASP A 143 -27.82 -15.85 -20.46
C ASP A 143 -27.37 -17.31 -20.63
N VAL A 144 -28.20 -18.24 -20.14
CA VAL A 144 -27.91 -19.67 -20.28
C VAL A 144 -27.85 -20.05 -21.76
N GLU A 145 -26.78 -20.73 -22.16
CA GLU A 145 -26.61 -21.24 -23.52
C GLU A 145 -27.79 -22.12 -23.92
N LYS A 146 -28.54 -21.68 -24.94
CA LYS A 146 -29.63 -22.47 -25.51
C LYS A 146 -29.04 -23.38 -26.60
N PHE A 147 -29.19 -24.69 -26.43
CA PHE A 147 -28.82 -25.65 -27.46
C PHE A 147 -29.65 -25.41 -28.73
N ALA A 148 -28.98 -25.14 -29.84
CA ALA A 148 -29.63 -25.05 -31.15
C ALA A 148 -30.05 -26.45 -31.65
N GLY A 149 -31.13 -26.54 -32.42
CA GLY A 149 -31.60 -27.79 -33.01
C GLY A 149 -32.40 -28.71 -32.07
N LEU A 150 -32.91 -28.16 -30.96
CA LEU A 150 -33.96 -28.82 -30.18
C LEU A 150 -35.18 -29.05 -31.08
N ARG A 151 -35.65 -30.30 -31.15
CA ARG A 151 -36.79 -30.71 -31.98
C ARG A 151 -37.75 -31.57 -31.17
N MET A 152 -38.97 -31.72 -31.65
CA MET A 152 -39.92 -32.65 -31.02
C MET A 152 -39.40 -34.09 -31.12
N ARG A 153 -39.29 -34.77 -29.97
CA ARG A 153 -38.80 -36.16 -29.87
C ARG A 153 -39.84 -37.14 -29.35
N HIS A 154 -40.89 -36.65 -28.70
CA HIS A 154 -41.94 -37.47 -28.11
C HIS A 154 -43.24 -37.31 -28.91
N PHE A 155 -43.87 -38.42 -29.24
CA PHE A 155 -45.10 -38.47 -30.03
C PHE A 155 -46.13 -39.37 -29.33
N PRO A 156 -47.43 -39.04 -29.36
CA PRO A 156 -48.49 -39.96 -28.95
C PRO A 156 -48.49 -41.24 -29.80
N SER A 157 -49.01 -42.34 -29.26
CA SER A 157 -49.13 -43.60 -29.99
C SER A 157 -49.96 -43.43 -31.26
N GLY A 158 -49.42 -43.87 -32.40
CA GLY A 158 -50.06 -43.75 -33.72
C GLY A 158 -49.62 -42.54 -34.54
N TYR A 159 -48.81 -41.64 -33.98
CA TYR A 159 -48.18 -40.53 -34.70
C TYR A 159 -46.66 -40.64 -34.65
N GLY A 160 -45.97 -40.02 -35.60
CA GLY A 160 -44.51 -40.03 -35.69
C GLY A 160 -43.91 -38.71 -36.17
N ALA A 161 -42.58 -38.72 -36.34
CA ALA A 161 -41.83 -37.54 -36.76
C ALA A 161 -42.19 -37.01 -38.16
N GLY A 162 -42.92 -37.78 -38.98
CA GLY A 162 -43.40 -37.36 -40.29
C GLY A 162 -44.64 -36.47 -40.23
N ASP A 163 -45.43 -36.58 -39.15
CA ASP A 163 -46.74 -35.93 -39.01
C ASP A 163 -46.62 -34.49 -38.45
N TYR A 164 -45.44 -34.13 -37.94
CA TYR A 164 -45.15 -32.83 -37.34
C TYR A 164 -43.95 -32.18 -38.01
N ASP A 165 -44.10 -30.93 -38.45
CA ASP A 165 -43.02 -30.19 -39.08
C ASP A 165 -41.89 -29.84 -38.10
N GLU A 166 -42.20 -29.69 -36.80
CA GLU A 166 -41.25 -29.37 -35.72
C GLU A 166 -40.38 -30.58 -35.29
N ALA A 167 -40.69 -31.78 -35.78
CA ALA A 167 -39.90 -32.98 -35.56
C ALA A 167 -38.83 -33.20 -36.66
N LYS A 168 -38.96 -32.50 -37.78
CA LYS A 168 -38.02 -32.60 -38.90
C LYS A 168 -36.71 -31.90 -38.50
N PRO A 169 -35.54 -32.51 -38.75
CA PRO A 169 -34.28 -31.83 -38.51
C PRO A 169 -34.23 -30.58 -39.41
N GLU A 170 -33.94 -29.42 -38.82
CA GLU A 170 -33.73 -28.20 -39.59
C GLU A 170 -32.64 -28.46 -40.63
N ARG A 171 -33.02 -28.45 -41.91
CA ARG A 171 -32.05 -28.46 -43.00
C ARG A 171 -31.37 -27.09 -43.00
N PRO A 172 -30.04 -27.00 -43.16
CA PRO A 172 -29.39 -25.70 -43.23
C PRO A 172 -30.01 -24.91 -44.37
N LEU A 173 -30.64 -23.77 -44.03
CA LEU A 173 -31.18 -22.83 -45.01
C LEU A 173 -30.05 -22.50 -46.00
N LYS A 174 -30.19 -22.93 -47.26
CA LYS A 174 -29.40 -22.35 -48.36
C LYS A 174 -29.67 -20.86 -48.31
N LYS A 175 -28.67 -20.08 -47.92
CA LYS A 175 -28.73 -18.61 -47.89
C LYS A 175 -29.44 -18.12 -49.15
N ALA A 176 -30.67 -17.63 -48.98
CA ALA A 176 -31.34 -16.87 -50.01
C ALA A 176 -30.40 -15.71 -50.35
N LYS A 177 -30.08 -15.57 -51.64
CA LYS A 177 -29.39 -14.39 -52.15
C LYS A 177 -30.31 -13.20 -51.88
N ILE A 178 -30.07 -12.51 -50.78
CA ILE A 178 -30.51 -11.14 -50.61
C ILE A 178 -29.65 -10.34 -51.59
N ASP A 179 -30.30 -9.74 -52.58
CA ASP A 179 -29.71 -8.81 -53.52
C ASP A 179 -28.99 -7.70 -52.75
N LYS A 180 -27.65 -7.74 -52.79
CA LYS A 180 -26.79 -6.61 -52.47
C LYS A 180 -26.59 -5.80 -53.73
N GLU A 181 -27.60 -5.02 -54.10
CA GLU A 181 -27.29 -3.73 -54.72
C GLU A 181 -26.62 -2.85 -53.64
N ASP A 182 -25.57 -2.14 -54.02
CA ASP A 182 -24.67 -1.33 -53.15
C ASP A 182 -23.58 -2.04 -52.33
N ALA A 183 -22.70 -2.78 -53.01
CA ALA A 183 -21.29 -2.90 -52.58
C ALA A 183 -20.28 -3.21 -53.70
N SER A 184 -20.65 -3.13 -54.98
CA SER A 184 -19.81 -3.66 -56.09
C SER A 184 -18.88 -2.64 -56.76
N LYS A 185 -18.93 -1.35 -56.41
CA LYS A 185 -18.09 -0.31 -57.05
C LYS A 185 -16.73 -0.05 -56.40
N LYS A 186 -16.43 -0.57 -55.20
CA LYS A 186 -15.14 -0.28 -54.51
C LYS A 186 -14.06 -1.34 -54.74
N SER A 187 -14.41 -2.61 -54.95
CA SER A 187 -13.43 -3.71 -55.10
C SER A 187 -12.90 -3.91 -56.54
N LYS A 188 -13.55 -3.31 -57.55
CA LYS A 188 -13.09 -3.38 -58.95
C LYS A 188 -12.02 -2.33 -59.29
N LYS A 189 -11.86 -1.27 -58.48
CA LYS A 189 -10.84 -0.23 -58.66
C LYS A 189 -9.46 -0.71 -58.19
N GLU A 190 -9.37 -1.41 -57.05
CA GLU A 190 -8.09 -1.92 -56.52
C GLU A 190 -7.49 -3.08 -57.35
N LYS A 191 -8.32 -3.93 -57.96
CA LYS A 191 -7.81 -5.04 -58.79
C LYS A 191 -7.30 -4.59 -60.16
N LYS A 192 -7.75 -3.42 -60.66
CA LYS A 192 -7.25 -2.83 -61.92
C LYS A 192 -5.89 -2.15 -61.73
N GLU A 193 -5.67 -1.45 -60.62
CA GLU A 193 -4.37 -0.80 -60.32
C GLU A 193 -3.24 -1.80 -60.07
N LYS A 194 -3.52 -2.98 -59.47
CA LYS A 194 -2.49 -3.98 -59.23
C LYS A 194 -2.04 -4.73 -60.49
N LYS A 195 -2.86 -4.73 -61.56
CA LYS A 195 -2.51 -5.35 -62.85
C LYS A 195 -1.65 -4.40 -63.71
N GLU A 196 -1.93 -3.10 -63.72
CA GLU A 196 -1.13 -2.11 -64.47
C GLU A 196 0.28 -1.89 -63.88
N LYS A 197 0.46 -2.01 -62.56
CA LYS A 197 1.79 -1.87 -61.94
C LYS A 197 2.73 -3.06 -62.20
N LYS A 198 2.19 -4.23 -62.59
CA LYS A 198 2.98 -5.42 -62.92
C LYS A 198 3.48 -5.38 -64.38
N GLU A 199 2.66 -4.90 -65.32
CA GLU A 199 3.04 -4.79 -66.73
C GLU A 199 4.07 -3.67 -67.01
N LYS A 200 4.08 -2.57 -66.24
CA LYS A 200 5.07 -1.50 -66.42
C LYS A 200 6.47 -1.87 -65.89
N LYS A 201 6.58 -2.91 -65.04
CA LYS A 201 7.87 -3.39 -64.48
C LYS A 201 8.56 -4.42 -65.40
N GLU A 202 7.82 -5.11 -66.27
CA GLU A 202 8.37 -6.05 -67.24
C GLU A 202 8.87 -5.38 -68.53
N LYS A 203 8.27 -4.25 -68.96
CA LYS A 203 8.77 -3.48 -70.12
C LYS A 203 10.06 -2.69 -69.89
N LYS A 204 10.53 -2.53 -68.64
CA LYS A 204 11.83 -1.89 -68.32
C LYS A 204 13.00 -2.85 -68.17
N LYS A 205 12.80 -4.17 -68.36
CA LYS A 205 13.86 -5.20 -68.31
C LYS A 205 14.17 -5.86 -69.65
N LYS A 206 13.56 -5.39 -70.74
CA LYS A 206 13.86 -5.79 -72.12
C LYS A 206 13.90 -4.55 -73.03
N VAL A 207 14.79 -3.61 -72.71
CA VAL A 207 15.47 -2.68 -73.63
C VAL A 207 16.81 -2.36 -72.98
#